data_AF-A0A661F1J7-F1
#
_entry.id   AF-A0A661F1J7-F1
#
_cell.length_a   1.000
_cell.length_b   1.000
_cell.length_c   1.000
_cell.angle_alpha   90.00
_cell.angle_beta   90.00
_cell.angle_gamma   90.00
#
_symmetry.space_group_name_H-M   'P 1'
#
loop_
_entity.id
_entity.type
_entity.pdbx_description
1 polymer ?
#
loop_
_entity_poly.entity_id
_entity_poly.type
_entity_poly.pdbx_seq_one_letter_code
_entity_poly.pdbx_strand_id
1 'polypeptide(L)' 'EFTETILDHIAAIHQFYGDYLGVRIARKHIGWYFKKTQNSQLIITLRDINRITESSLQIKATRIALDRYKNNNRAA' A
#
# COMPACT_ATOMS: atom_id res chain seq x y z
N GLU A 1 5.05 -14.45 0.47
CA GLU A 1 3.79 -14.61 1.22
C GLU A 1 3.22 -13.27 1.67
N PHE A 2 3.70 -12.63 2.76
CA PHE A 2 3.14 -11.36 3.28
C PHE A 2 2.89 -10.26 2.23
N THR A 3 3.87 -9.99 1.36
CA THR A 3 3.73 -8.97 0.30
C THR A 3 2.59 -9.30 -0.67
N GLU A 4 2.49 -10.56 -1.12
CA GLU A 4 1.46 -10.97 -2.08
C GLU A 4 0.07 -10.89 -1.44
N THR A 5 -0.09 -11.40 -0.21
CA THR A 5 -1.38 -11.35 0.51
C THR A 5 -1.95 -9.94 0.62
N ILE A 6 -1.09 -8.94 0.87
CA ILE A 6 -1.53 -7.53 0.91
C ILE A 6 -1.92 -7.05 -0.48
N LEU A 7 -1.13 -7.35 -1.50
CA LEU A 7 -1.41 -6.87 -2.86
C LEU A 7 -2.65 -7.53 -3.46
N ASP A 8 -2.86 -8.82 -3.20
CA ASP A 8 -4.08 -9.53 -3.57
C ASP A 8 -5.31 -8.91 -2.89
N HIS A 9 -5.19 -8.53 -1.61
CA HIS A 9 -6.27 -7.82 -0.92
C HIS A 9 -6.55 -6.44 -1.55
N ILE A 10 -5.51 -5.66 -1.87
CA ILE A 10 -5.72 -4.36 -2.55
C ILE A 10 -6.36 -4.56 -3.92
N ALA A 11 -5.93 -5.56 -4.70
CA ALA A 11 -6.53 -5.90 -5.99
C ALA A 11 -8.00 -6.31 -5.84
N ALA A 12 -8.34 -7.11 -4.83
CA ALA A 12 -9.72 -7.49 -4.54
C ALA A 12 -10.60 -6.29 -4.17
N ILE A 13 -10.06 -5.31 -3.43
CA ILE A 13 -10.76 -4.05 -3.16
C ILE A 13 -11.05 -3.29 -4.46
N HIS A 14 -10.09 -3.20 -5.38
CA HIS A 14 -10.30 -2.55 -6.68
C HIS A 14 -11.37 -3.27 -7.50
N GLN A 15 -11.32 -4.60 -7.56
CA GLN A 15 -12.31 -5.40 -8.30
C GLN A 15 -13.72 -5.27 -7.71
N PHE A 16 -13.85 -5.25 -6.39
CA PHE A 16 -15.15 -5.19 -5.71
C PHE A 16 -15.81 -3.81 -5.78
N TYR A 17 -15.04 -2.74 -5.58
CA TYR A 17 -15.57 -1.37 -5.50
C TYR A 17 -15.45 -0.57 -6.81
N GLY A 18 -14.78 -1.13 -7.83
CA GLY A 18 -14.43 -0.44 -9.06
C GLY A 18 -13.38 0.66 -8.87
N ASP A 19 -12.90 1.25 -9.95
CA ASP A 19 -11.73 2.14 -9.91
C ASP A 19 -11.93 3.40 -9.05
N TYR A 20 -13.11 4.01 -9.09
CA TYR A 20 -13.35 5.25 -8.36
C TYR A 20 -13.37 5.06 -6.83
N LEU A 21 -14.18 4.12 -6.32
CA LEU A 21 -14.28 3.87 -4.88
C LEU A 21 -13.14 2.98 -4.37
N GLY A 22 -12.71 2.02 -5.17
CA GLY A 22 -11.67 1.06 -4.82
C GLY A 22 -10.37 1.75 -4.44
N VAL A 23 -9.91 2.71 -5.24
CA VAL A 23 -8.66 3.45 -4.94
C VAL A 23 -8.78 4.24 -3.62
N ARG A 24 -9.96 4.76 -3.29
CA ARG A 24 -10.20 5.49 -2.02
C ARG A 24 -10.21 4.57 -0.81
N ILE A 25 -10.83 3.40 -0.95
CA ILE A 25 -10.96 2.41 0.13
C ILE A 25 -9.61 1.72 0.36
N ALA A 26 -8.88 1.40 -0.70
CA ALA A 26 -7.54 0.82 -0.64
C ALA A 26 -6.57 1.69 0.16
N ARG A 27 -6.61 3.02 0.04
CA ARG A 27 -5.76 3.94 0.85
C ARG A 27 -5.87 3.69 2.36
N LYS A 28 -7.08 3.43 2.86
CA LYS A 28 -7.31 3.15 4.29
C LYS A 28 -6.62 1.85 4.71
N HIS A 29 -6.78 0.81 3.90
CA HIS A 29 -6.19 -0.51 4.15
C HIS A 29 -4.66 -0.46 4.09
N ILE A 30 -4.11 0.21 3.08
CA ILE A 30 -2.67 0.47 2.97
C ILE A 30 -2.21 1.18 4.25
N GLY A 31 -2.85 2.27 4.67
CA GLY A 31 -2.51 2.96 5.93
C GLY A 31 -2.51 2.05 7.17
N TRP A 32 -3.45 1.09 7.27
CA TRP A 32 -3.49 0.14 8.38
C TRP A 32 -2.30 -0.81 8.40
N TYR A 33 -1.85 -1.30 7.24
CA TYR A 33 -0.69 -2.19 7.15
C TYR A 33 0.61 -1.55 7.63
N PHE A 34 0.73 -0.23 7.51
CA PHE A 34 1.93 0.51 7.92
C PHE A 34 1.74 1.32 9.21
N LYS A 35 0.62 1.19 9.92
CA LYS A 35 0.26 2.04 11.08
C LYS A 35 1.33 2.14 12.17
N LYS A 36 2.13 1.08 12.36
CA LYS A 36 3.18 1.02 13.39
C LYS A 36 4.56 1.45 12.89
N THR A 37 4.69 1.93 11.66
CA THR A 37 6.01 2.34 11.13
C THR A 37 6.42 3.72 11.65
N GLN A 38 7.69 3.83 12.06
CA GLN A 38 8.34 5.11 12.39
C GLN A 38 9.37 5.52 11.32
N ASN A 39 9.48 4.75 10.23
CA ASN A 39 10.46 5.00 9.18
C ASN A 39 10.00 6.18 8.31
N SER A 40 10.80 7.25 8.27
CA SER A 40 10.52 8.49 7.53
C SER A 40 10.34 8.26 6.03
N GLN A 41 11.14 7.40 5.42
CA GLN A 41 11.06 7.07 4.00
C GLN A 41 9.74 6.34 3.65
N LEU A 42 9.28 5.46 4.53
CA LEU A 42 7.96 4.81 4.40
C LEU A 42 6.83 5.81 4.56
N ILE A 43 6.92 6.72 5.53
CA ILE A 43 5.91 7.77 5.74
C ILE A 43 5.77 8.65 4.48
N ILE A 44 6.88 9.03 3.84
CA ILE A 44 6.87 9.76 2.57
C ILE A 44 6.18 8.95 1.47
N THR A 45 6.52 7.68 1.34
CA THR A 45 5.92 6.78 0.33
C THR A 45 4.40 6.66 0.52
N LEU A 46 3.93 6.57 1.77
CA LEU A 46 2.49 6.50 2.08
C LEU A 46 1.75 7.80 1.76
N ARG A 47 2.40 8.95 1.96
CA ARG A 47 1.85 10.24 1.52
C ARG A 47 1.65 10.26 0.01
N ASP A 48 2.59 9.72 -0.76
CA ASP A 48 2.47 9.64 -2.22
C ASP A 48 1.37 8.68 -2.66
N ILE A 49 1.29 7.49 -2.04
CA ILE A 49 0.22 6.51 -2.27
C ILE A 49 -1.17 7.13 -2.02
N ASN A 50 -1.29 8.01 -1.03
CA ASN A 50 -2.56 8.65 -0.71
C ASN A 50 -3.09 9.62 -1.79
N ARG A 51 -2.24 10.01 -2.75
CA ARG A 51 -2.59 10.90 -3.86
C ARG A 51 -2.91 10.15 -5.16
N ILE A 52 -2.67 8.84 -5.20
CA ILE A 52 -2.90 8.03 -6.40
C ILE A 52 -4.42 7.87 -6.63
N THR A 53 -4.83 8.06 -7.88
CA THR A 53 -6.22 7.89 -8.36
C THR A 53 -6.39 6.74 -9.34
N GLU A 54 -5.30 6.03 -9.69
CA GLU A 54 -5.31 4.88 -10.59
C GLU A 54 -4.96 3.59 -9.84
N SER A 55 -5.80 2.56 -10.00
CA SER A 55 -5.68 1.26 -9.35
C SER A 55 -4.31 0.61 -9.60
N SER A 56 -3.85 0.60 -10.85
CA SER A 56 -2.58 -0.02 -11.26
C SER A 56 -1.37 0.63 -10.58
N LEU A 57 -1.33 1.96 -10.56
CA LEU A 57 -0.27 2.74 -9.92
C LEU A 57 -0.28 2.55 -8.41
N GLN A 58 -1.47 2.42 -7.80
CA GLN A 58 -1.60 2.20 -6.37
C GLN A 58 -1.03 0.84 -5.94
N ILE A 59 -1.26 -0.21 -6.74
CA ILE A 59 -0.66 -1.54 -6.52
C ILE A 59 0.86 -1.46 -6.64
N LYS A 60 1.37 -0.83 -7.71
CA LYS A 60 2.82 -0.68 -7.93
C LYS A 60 3.51 0.07 -6.79
N ALA A 61 2.93 1.19 -6.36
CA ALA A 61 3.48 1.98 -5.25
C ALA A 61 3.42 1.22 -3.91
N THR A 62 2.35 0.45 -3.68
CA THR A 62 2.20 -0.39 -2.49
C THR A 62 3.26 -1.50 -2.43
N ARG A 63 3.56 -2.16 -3.56
CA ARG A 63 4.67 -3.12 -3.68
C ARG A 63 5.99 -2.50 -3.24
N ILE A 64 6.33 -1.32 -3.77
CA ILE A 64 7.55 -0.59 -3.43
C ILE A 64 7.61 -0.28 -1.92
N ALA A 65 6.50 0.16 -1.32
CA ALA A 65 6.42 0.43 0.11
C ALA A 65 6.63 -0.84 0.96
N LEU A 66 6.03 -1.97 0.56
CA LEU A 66 6.18 -3.26 1.26
C LEU A 66 7.61 -3.80 1.19
N ASP A 67 8.27 -3.66 0.04
CA ASP A 67 9.66 -4.07 -0.13
C ASP A 67 10.59 -3.24 0.76
N ARG A 68 10.38 -1.92 0.81
CA ARG A 68 11.09 -1.01 1.74
C ARG A 68 10.84 -1.40 3.20
N TYR A 69 9.60 -1.73 3.57
CA TYR A 69 9.24 -2.14 4.93
C TYR A 69 9.93 -3.44 5.33
N LYS A 70 9.96 -4.43 4.45
CA LYS A 70 10.67 -5.70 4.70
C LYS A 70 12.17 -5.51 4.84
N ASN A 71 12.78 -4.65 4.02
CA ASN A 71 14.21 -4.37 4.13
C ASN A 71 14.54 -3.65 5.45
N ASN A 72 13.69 -2.72 5.88
CA ASN A 72 13.86 -2.04 7.17
C ASN A 72 13.73 -3.00 8.37
N ASN A 73 12.77 -3.92 8.36
CA ASN A 73 12.58 -4.88 9.46
C ASN A 73 13.61 -6.03 9.48
N ARG A 74 14.41 -6.18 8.41
CA ARG A 74 15.54 -7.13 8.40
C ARG A 74 16.85 -6.50 8.88
N ALA A 75 16.94 -5.17 8.82
CA ALA A 75 18.11 -4.41 9.23
C ALA A 75 18.05 -3.94 10.70
N ALA A 76 16.92 -4.20 11.39
CA ALA A 76 16.68 -3.90 12.80
C ALA A 76 16.61 -5.22 13.58
#